data_AF-A0ABD0UVG2-F1
#
_entry.id   AF-A0ABD0UVG2-F1
#
_cell.length_a   1.000
_cell.length_b   1.000
_cell.length_c   1.000
_cell.angle_alpha   90.00
_cell.angle_beta   90.00
_cell.angle_gamma   90.00
#
_symmetry.space_group_name_H-M   'P 1'
#
loop_
_entity.id
_entity.type
_entity.pdbx_description
1 polymer ?
#
loop_
_entity_poly.entity_id
_entity_poly.type
_entity_poly.pdbx_seq_one_letter_code
_entity_poly.pdbx_strand_id
1 'polypeptide(L)'
;MSHNGKFSFGYASFRGKRPSMEDFYETRIDGVDGEIVGLFGVFDGHGGARAAEYVKQHLFSNLINHPKFNTDIKSAIADAYNRTDSEFLRSENNQSRDAGSTASTAVLVGDRLLVANVGDSRAVICRGGNAIAVSRDHKPDQIDERQRIEDAGGFVMWAGTWRVGGVLAVSRAFGDRLLKQYVVAEPEIQEEVVDGSLEFLILASDGLWDVVSNEEAVTMVKPVEDPEQAAKTLLQEASHRGSADNITCVIVRFLGCCSNKENTDNSQ
;
A
#
# COMPACT_ATOMS: atom_id res chain seq x y z
N MET A 1 -6.20 18.03 2.94
CA MET A 1 -5.58 18.26 4.27
C MET A 1 -6.41 17.57 5.33
N SER A 2 -5.78 17.09 6.40
CA SER A 2 -6.47 16.59 7.58
C SER A 2 -7.15 17.73 8.35
N HIS A 3 -8.21 17.43 9.09
CA HIS A 3 -8.94 18.42 9.87
C HIS A 3 -8.09 19.12 10.93
N ASN A 4 -7.06 18.43 11.45
CA ASN A 4 -6.08 18.98 12.41
C ASN A 4 -4.83 19.58 11.75
N GLY A 5 -4.76 19.63 10.42
CA GLY A 5 -3.64 20.21 9.68
C GLY A 5 -2.32 19.44 9.75
N LYS A 6 -2.27 18.27 10.42
CA LYS A 6 -1.04 17.47 10.61
C LYS A 6 -0.55 16.76 9.34
N PHE A 7 -1.43 16.54 8.36
CA PHE A 7 -1.04 15.93 7.09
C PHE A 7 -1.91 16.40 5.92
N SER A 8 -1.39 16.28 4.71
CA SER A 8 -2.15 16.39 3.47
C SER A 8 -1.93 15.14 2.63
N PHE A 9 -2.86 14.84 1.74
CA PHE A 9 -2.74 13.70 0.85
C PHE A 9 -3.40 13.99 -0.48
N GLY A 10 -2.98 13.25 -1.48
CA GLY A 10 -3.47 13.31 -2.84
C GLY A 10 -3.13 12.03 -3.56
N TYR A 11 -3.78 11.78 -4.69
CA TYR A 11 -3.58 10.56 -5.45
C TYR A 11 -3.66 10.84 -6.95
N ALA A 12 -3.12 9.94 -7.74
CA ALA A 12 -3.29 9.92 -9.18
C ALA A 12 -3.40 8.46 -9.63
N SER A 13 -4.27 8.22 -10.60
CA SER A 13 -4.56 6.87 -11.06
C SER A 13 -4.85 6.88 -12.57
N PHE A 14 -4.25 5.95 -13.31
CA PHE A 14 -4.31 5.90 -14.76
C PHE A 14 -4.31 4.47 -15.26
N ARG A 15 -5.26 4.17 -16.15
CA ARG A 15 -5.40 2.85 -16.77
C ARG A 15 -4.19 2.44 -17.61
N GLY A 16 -3.43 3.40 -18.13
CA GLY A 16 -2.33 3.10 -19.04
C GLY A 16 -2.81 2.38 -20.29
N LYS A 17 -2.01 1.40 -20.73
CA LYS A 17 -2.24 0.61 -21.95
C LYS A 17 -3.13 -0.61 -21.71
N ARG A 18 -3.51 -0.91 -20.46
CA ARG A 18 -4.38 -2.04 -20.12
C ARG A 18 -5.81 -1.82 -20.63
N PRO A 19 -6.55 -2.91 -20.94
CA PRO A 19 -7.94 -2.82 -21.40
C PRO A 19 -8.90 -2.37 -20.29
N SER A 20 -8.63 -2.77 -19.04
CA SER A 20 -9.40 -2.46 -17.83
C SER A 20 -8.55 -1.65 -16.84
N MET A 21 -9.25 -0.94 -15.95
CA MET A 21 -8.66 -0.38 -14.73
C MET A 21 -9.04 -1.31 -13.58
N GLU A 22 -8.05 -2.01 -13.04
CA GLU A 22 -8.20 -3.00 -11.96
C GLU A 22 -7.55 -2.51 -10.67
N ASP A 23 -6.72 -1.46 -10.73
CA ASP A 23 -6.26 -0.73 -9.56
C ASP A 23 -7.37 0.07 -8.87
N PHE A 24 -7.32 0.10 -7.55
CA PHE A 24 -8.08 0.98 -6.69
C PHE A 24 -7.18 1.66 -5.67
N TYR A 25 -7.69 2.73 -5.07
CA TYR A 25 -7.09 3.37 -3.90
C TYR A 25 -8.19 3.74 -2.91
N GLU A 26 -7.80 3.98 -1.67
CA GLU A 26 -8.66 4.54 -0.63
C GLU A 26 -7.86 5.58 0.17
N THR A 27 -8.46 6.75 0.38
CA THR A 27 -7.90 7.79 1.26
C THR A 27 -9.02 8.30 2.16
N ARG A 28 -8.99 7.89 3.42
CA ARG A 28 -10.05 8.14 4.41
C ARG A 28 -9.45 8.74 5.67
N ILE A 29 -10.16 9.71 6.24
CA ILE A 29 -9.92 10.17 7.61
C ILE A 29 -11.10 9.69 8.45
N ASP A 30 -10.80 9.13 9.61
CA ASP A 30 -11.80 8.69 10.58
C ASP A 30 -11.49 9.22 11.98
N GLY A 31 -12.44 9.02 12.91
CA GLY A 31 -12.28 9.29 14.33
C GLY A 31 -12.54 8.02 15.14
N VAL A 32 -11.54 7.54 15.88
CA VAL A 32 -11.67 6.38 16.77
C VAL A 32 -11.34 6.81 18.20
N ASP A 33 -12.30 6.67 19.12
CA ASP A 33 -12.16 7.09 20.53
C ASP A 33 -11.67 8.54 20.72
N GLY A 34 -12.03 9.43 19.79
CA GLY A 34 -11.63 10.85 19.80
C GLY A 34 -10.29 11.15 19.13
N GLU A 35 -9.54 10.13 18.70
CA GLU A 35 -8.30 10.27 17.93
C GLU A 35 -8.57 10.30 16.43
N ILE A 36 -7.89 11.20 15.71
CA ILE A 36 -7.95 11.27 14.25
C ILE A 36 -7.09 10.15 13.67
N VAL A 37 -7.69 9.33 12.81
CA VAL A 37 -7.03 8.22 12.12
C VAL A 37 -6.94 8.52 10.63
N GLY A 38 -5.74 8.46 10.06
CA GLY A 38 -5.52 8.51 8.60
C GLY A 38 -5.42 7.10 8.03
N LEU A 39 -6.17 6.80 6.97
CA LEU A 39 -6.24 5.48 6.33
C LEU A 39 -5.98 5.64 4.83
N PHE A 40 -4.89 5.06 4.34
CA PHE A 40 -4.44 5.21 2.97
C PHE A 40 -4.10 3.84 2.37
N GLY A 41 -4.55 3.55 1.16
CA GLY A 41 -4.30 2.27 0.52
C GLY A 41 -4.23 2.35 -0.99
N VAL A 42 -3.37 1.51 -1.57
CA VAL A 42 -3.35 1.17 -3.00
C VAL A 42 -3.58 -0.34 -3.13
N PHE A 43 -4.46 -0.71 -4.04
CA PHE A 43 -4.92 -2.08 -4.27
C PHE A 43 -4.79 -2.38 -5.76
N ASP A 44 -3.73 -3.09 -6.15
CA ASP A 44 -3.53 -3.53 -7.53
C ASP A 44 -4.34 -4.81 -7.75
N GLY A 45 -5.24 -4.81 -8.73
CA GLY A 45 -6.14 -5.92 -9.01
C GLY A 45 -5.67 -6.77 -10.19
N HIS A 46 -5.81 -8.08 -10.08
CA HIS A 46 -5.53 -9.02 -11.16
C HIS A 46 -6.63 -10.05 -11.33
N GLY A 47 -6.80 -10.55 -12.56
CA GLY A 47 -7.90 -11.47 -12.88
C GLY A 47 -9.29 -10.82 -12.87
N GLY A 48 -9.34 -9.48 -12.81
CA GLY A 48 -10.54 -8.67 -12.69
C GLY A 48 -10.54 -7.76 -11.46
N ALA A 49 -11.23 -6.63 -11.56
CA ALA A 49 -11.29 -5.58 -10.53
C ALA A 49 -11.97 -5.97 -9.19
N ARG A 50 -12.68 -7.11 -9.12
CA ARG A 50 -13.59 -7.43 -8.00
C ARG A 50 -12.89 -7.54 -6.66
N ALA A 51 -11.73 -8.19 -6.61
CA ALA A 51 -10.99 -8.38 -5.37
C ALA A 51 -10.48 -7.02 -4.84
N ALA A 52 -9.84 -6.23 -5.70
CA ALA A 52 -9.33 -4.90 -5.33
C ALA A 52 -10.46 -3.96 -4.88
N GLU A 53 -11.59 -3.95 -5.59
CA GLU A 53 -12.77 -3.18 -5.21
C GLU A 53 -13.33 -3.61 -3.85
N TYR A 54 -13.41 -4.92 -3.59
CA TYR A 54 -13.88 -5.45 -2.32
C TYR A 54 -12.95 -5.06 -1.16
N VAL A 55 -11.63 -5.25 -1.34
CA VAL A 55 -10.63 -4.90 -0.32
C VAL A 55 -10.72 -3.41 0.00
N LYS A 56 -10.78 -2.54 -1.01
CA LYS A 56 -10.99 -1.10 -0.84
C LYS A 56 -12.22 -0.78 0.04
N GLN A 57 -13.36 -1.42 -0.23
CA GLN A 57 -14.63 -1.13 0.46
C GLN A 57 -14.66 -1.63 1.90
N HIS A 58 -14.00 -2.76 2.19
CA HIS A 58 -14.20 -3.50 3.43
C HIS A 58 -13.01 -3.45 4.39
N LEU A 59 -11.77 -3.38 3.90
CA LEU A 59 -10.57 -3.58 4.73
C LEU A 59 -10.47 -2.59 5.90
N PHE A 60 -10.56 -1.29 5.60
CA PHE A 60 -10.46 -0.27 6.65
C PHE A 60 -11.65 -0.29 7.60
N SER A 61 -12.85 -0.61 7.12
CA SER A 61 -14.02 -0.79 7.98
C SER A 61 -13.85 -1.98 8.92
N ASN A 62 -13.27 -3.09 8.45
CA ASN A 62 -12.94 -4.25 9.28
C ASN A 62 -11.87 -3.92 10.32
N LEU A 63 -10.90 -3.06 9.99
CA LEU A 63 -9.84 -2.61 10.89
C LEU A 63 -10.34 -1.68 12.00
N ILE A 64 -11.01 -0.57 11.66
CA ILE A 64 -11.43 0.44 12.66
C ILE A 64 -12.42 -0.10 13.68
N ASN A 65 -13.23 -1.10 13.29
CA ASN A 65 -14.20 -1.76 14.16
C ASN A 65 -13.59 -2.95 14.91
N HIS A 66 -12.29 -3.22 14.75
CA HIS A 66 -11.65 -4.36 15.39
C HIS A 66 -11.45 -4.12 16.90
N PRO A 67 -11.80 -5.07 17.78
CA PRO A 67 -11.68 -4.88 19.24
C PRO A 67 -10.27 -4.58 19.74
N LYS A 68 -9.24 -4.99 18.97
CA LYS A 68 -7.83 -4.72 19.28
C LYS A 68 -7.30 -3.43 18.68
N PHE A 69 -8.08 -2.63 17.96
CA PHE A 69 -7.58 -1.44 17.25
C PHE A 69 -6.76 -0.50 18.16
N ASN A 70 -7.27 -0.20 19.36
CA ASN A 70 -6.59 0.69 20.32
C ASN A 70 -5.59 0.00 21.24
N THR A 71 -5.59 -1.33 21.34
CA THR A 71 -4.77 -2.09 22.30
C THR A 71 -3.60 -2.83 21.65
N ASP A 72 -3.82 -3.36 20.46
CA ASP A 72 -2.83 -4.07 19.64
C ASP A 72 -3.20 -3.92 18.16
N ILE A 73 -2.86 -2.75 17.61
CA ILE A 73 -3.19 -2.39 16.23
C ILE A 73 -2.51 -3.30 15.19
N LYS A 74 -1.34 -3.89 15.49
CA LYS A 74 -0.67 -4.82 14.56
C LYS A 74 -1.47 -6.11 14.41
N SER A 75 -1.90 -6.68 15.54
CA SER A 75 -2.84 -7.81 15.52
C SER A 75 -4.15 -7.43 14.84
N ALA A 76 -4.69 -6.23 15.10
CA ALA A 76 -5.92 -5.77 14.44
C ALA A 76 -5.78 -5.67 12.92
N ILE A 77 -4.64 -5.19 12.40
CA ILE A 77 -4.36 -5.15 10.97
C ILE A 77 -4.30 -6.58 10.41
N ALA A 78 -3.51 -7.48 11.00
CA ALA A 78 -3.41 -8.86 10.53
C ALA A 78 -4.78 -9.57 10.53
N ASP A 79 -5.55 -9.42 11.62
CA ASP A 79 -6.90 -9.98 11.75
C ASP A 79 -7.86 -9.38 10.70
N ALA A 80 -7.80 -8.06 10.45
CA ALA A 80 -8.64 -7.38 9.45
C ALA A 80 -8.32 -7.83 8.01
N TYR A 81 -7.04 -8.02 7.67
CA TYR A 81 -6.61 -8.55 6.37
C TYR A 81 -7.18 -9.96 6.15
N ASN A 82 -6.93 -10.87 7.09
CA ASN A 82 -7.41 -12.26 7.01
C ASN A 82 -8.95 -12.33 6.97
N ARG A 83 -9.64 -11.49 7.74
CA ARG A 83 -11.09 -11.40 7.74
C ARG A 83 -11.62 -10.93 6.40
N THR A 84 -11.05 -9.86 5.84
CA THR A 84 -11.49 -9.28 4.56
C THR A 84 -11.29 -10.28 3.42
N ASP A 85 -10.16 -10.99 3.39
CA ASP A 85 -9.90 -12.06 2.43
C ASP A 85 -10.92 -13.21 2.56
N SER A 86 -11.18 -13.66 3.78
CA SER A 86 -12.16 -14.72 4.05
C SER A 86 -13.58 -14.32 3.66
N GLU A 87 -13.98 -13.08 3.90
CA GLU A 87 -15.29 -12.54 3.52
C GLU A 87 -15.42 -12.42 2.00
N PHE A 88 -14.39 -11.92 1.30
CA PHE A 88 -14.34 -11.90 -0.16
C PHE A 88 -14.50 -13.31 -0.75
N LEU A 89 -13.70 -14.27 -0.29
CA LEU A 89 -13.75 -15.65 -0.76
C LEU A 89 -15.10 -16.35 -0.50
N ARG A 90 -15.87 -15.91 0.50
CA ARG A 90 -17.24 -16.42 0.75
C ARG A 90 -18.30 -15.74 -0.12
N SER A 91 -18.08 -14.47 -0.48
CA SER A 91 -19.01 -13.69 -1.32
C SER A 91 -19.00 -14.13 -2.79
N GLU A 92 -17.87 -14.68 -3.22
CA GLU A 92 -17.60 -15.15 -4.57
C GLU A 92 -18.26 -16.52 -4.82
N ASN A 93 -18.81 -16.71 -6.03
CA ASN A 93 -19.44 -17.97 -6.44
C ASN A 93 -18.56 -18.71 -7.48
N ASN A 94 -18.87 -19.98 -7.76
CA ASN A 94 -18.08 -20.81 -8.68
C ASN A 94 -18.07 -20.33 -10.15
N GLN A 95 -18.83 -19.29 -10.51
CA GLN A 95 -18.87 -18.73 -11.85
C GLN A 95 -17.99 -17.48 -12.00
N SER A 96 -17.53 -16.89 -10.90
CA SER A 96 -16.61 -15.78 -10.93
C SER A 96 -15.24 -16.19 -11.46
N ARG A 97 -14.58 -15.29 -12.19
CA ARG A 97 -13.15 -15.42 -12.48
C ARG A 97 -12.37 -15.40 -11.17
N ASP A 98 -11.25 -16.11 -11.14
CA ASP A 98 -10.34 -16.10 -10.00
C ASP A 98 -9.61 -14.75 -9.97
N ALA A 99 -10.19 -13.80 -9.24
CA ALA A 99 -9.66 -12.46 -9.08
C ALA A 99 -8.88 -12.38 -7.76
N GLY A 100 -7.82 -11.58 -7.77
CA GLY A 100 -7.04 -11.28 -6.59
C GLY A 100 -6.59 -9.83 -6.57
N SER A 101 -5.99 -9.43 -5.46
CA SER A 101 -5.46 -8.09 -5.31
C SER A 101 -4.32 -8.00 -4.32
N THR A 102 -3.37 -7.12 -4.61
CA THR A 102 -2.39 -6.64 -3.64
C THR A 102 -3.04 -5.63 -2.69
N ALA A 103 -2.36 -5.32 -1.59
CA ALA A 103 -2.69 -4.16 -0.77
C ALA A 103 -1.40 -3.60 -0.17
N SER A 104 -1.11 -2.33 -0.46
CA SER A 104 -0.15 -1.54 0.29
C SER A 104 -0.90 -0.45 1.03
N THR A 105 -0.96 -0.55 2.35
CA THR A 105 -1.76 0.35 3.20
C THR A 105 -0.91 1.04 4.25
N ALA A 106 -1.34 2.23 4.65
CA ALA A 106 -0.79 2.97 5.76
C ALA A 106 -1.89 3.48 6.68
N VAL A 107 -1.71 3.27 7.98
CA VAL A 107 -2.64 3.66 9.04
C VAL A 107 -1.90 4.59 10.00
N LEU A 108 -2.35 5.84 10.06
CA LEU A 108 -1.78 6.87 10.94
C LEU A 108 -2.69 7.04 12.16
N VAL A 109 -2.19 6.73 13.37
CA VAL A 109 -2.87 6.97 14.65
C VAL A 109 -1.93 7.78 15.55
N GLY A 110 -2.32 9.01 15.90
CA GLY A 110 -1.42 9.92 16.59
C GLY A 110 -0.21 10.29 15.72
N ASP A 111 0.98 9.88 16.13
CA ASP A 111 2.25 9.99 15.41
C ASP A 111 2.76 8.62 14.89
N ARG A 112 1.99 7.54 15.09
CA ARG A 112 2.37 6.19 14.68
C ARG A 112 1.84 5.90 13.29
N LEU A 113 2.74 5.62 12.35
CA LEU A 113 2.45 5.22 10.98
C LEU A 113 2.69 3.70 10.84
N LEU A 114 1.62 2.93 10.71
CA LEU A 114 1.71 1.49 10.45
C LEU A 114 1.53 1.23 8.96
N VAL A 115 2.55 0.70 8.32
CA VAL A 115 2.52 0.27 6.92
C VAL A 115 2.35 -1.23 6.88
N ALA A 116 1.35 -1.70 6.15
CA ALA A 116 1.07 -3.12 5.97
C ALA A 116 1.00 -3.45 4.48
N ASN A 117 1.70 -4.51 4.07
CA ASN A 117 1.83 -4.89 2.67
C ASN A 117 1.47 -6.35 2.41
N VAL A 118 0.75 -6.60 1.33
CA VAL A 118 0.47 -7.90 0.72
C VAL A 118 0.62 -7.73 -0.79
N GLY A 119 1.46 -8.55 -1.43
CA GLY A 119 1.78 -8.43 -2.86
C GLY A 119 2.95 -7.51 -3.14
N ASP A 120 3.01 -6.94 -4.34
CA ASP A 120 4.13 -6.20 -4.91
C ASP A 120 3.83 -4.72 -5.22
N SER A 121 2.67 -4.22 -4.80
CA SER A 121 2.56 -2.80 -4.46
C SER A 121 3.57 -2.46 -3.36
N ARG A 122 4.04 -1.20 -3.32
CA ARG A 122 5.12 -0.79 -2.41
C ARG A 122 4.85 0.56 -1.75
N ALA A 123 5.34 0.66 -0.52
CA ALA A 123 5.37 1.85 0.32
C ALA A 123 6.80 2.36 0.52
N VAL A 124 7.02 3.64 0.25
CA VAL A 124 8.31 4.32 0.42
C VAL A 124 8.11 5.63 1.17
N ILE A 125 8.89 5.87 2.22
CA ILE A 125 8.92 7.16 2.91
C ILE A 125 10.13 7.99 2.48
N CYS A 126 10.00 9.32 2.56
CA CYS A 126 11.12 10.23 2.58
C CYS A 126 11.43 10.62 4.02
N ARG A 127 12.59 10.21 4.53
CA ARG A 127 13.06 10.59 5.87
C ARG A 127 14.40 11.31 5.80
N GLY A 128 14.45 12.55 6.26
CA GLY A 128 15.65 13.39 6.19
C GLY A 128 16.18 13.52 4.77
N GLY A 129 15.28 13.58 3.78
CA GLY A 129 15.61 13.58 2.36
C GLY A 129 15.97 12.23 1.72
N ASN A 130 16.03 11.13 2.47
CA ASN A 130 16.39 9.82 1.94
C ASN A 130 15.16 8.97 1.66
N ALA A 131 15.20 8.18 0.58
CA ALA A 131 14.19 7.17 0.28
C ALA A 131 14.40 5.93 1.15
N ILE A 132 13.35 5.50 1.85
CA ILE A 132 13.35 4.29 2.65
C ILE A 132 12.12 3.48 2.29
N ALA A 133 12.32 2.28 1.74
CA ALA A 133 11.23 1.33 1.54
C ALA A 133 10.78 0.80 2.91
N VAL A 134 9.50 0.98 3.21
CA VAL A 134 8.85 0.55 4.48
C VAL A 134 7.91 -0.62 4.24
N SER A 135 8.06 -1.29 3.10
CA SER A 135 7.44 -2.55 2.75
C SER A 135 8.41 -3.37 1.89
N ARG A 136 8.31 -4.71 1.97
CA ARG A 136 8.93 -5.63 1.01
C ARG A 136 7.88 -6.10 0.01
N ASP A 137 8.24 -6.12 -1.28
CA ASP A 137 7.42 -6.72 -2.32
C ASP A 137 7.40 -8.24 -2.14
N HIS A 138 6.24 -8.87 -2.22
CA HIS A 138 6.10 -10.31 -2.03
C HIS A 138 6.20 -11.07 -3.34
N LYS A 139 7.42 -11.21 -3.88
CA LYS A 139 7.68 -11.93 -5.14
C LYS A 139 7.95 -13.43 -4.91
N PRO A 140 7.50 -14.33 -5.81
CA PRO A 140 7.65 -15.79 -5.63
C PRO A 140 9.07 -16.33 -5.52
N ASP A 141 10.09 -15.59 -5.97
CA ASP A 141 11.50 -15.99 -5.90
C ASP A 141 12.23 -15.55 -4.64
N GLN A 142 11.57 -14.81 -3.75
CA GLN A 142 12.12 -14.54 -2.43
C GLN A 142 12.24 -15.84 -1.65
N ILE A 143 13.35 -15.99 -0.93
CA ILE A 143 13.76 -17.26 -0.32
C ILE A 143 12.68 -17.76 0.67
N ASP A 144 12.18 -16.86 1.52
CA ASP A 144 11.14 -17.13 2.51
C ASP A 144 9.78 -17.45 1.86
N GLU A 145 9.36 -16.67 0.87
CA GLU A 145 8.10 -16.90 0.16
C GLU A 145 8.12 -18.20 -0.64
N ARG A 146 9.21 -18.47 -1.35
CA ARG A 146 9.40 -19.71 -2.10
C ARG A 146 9.35 -20.93 -1.19
N GLN A 147 10.07 -20.88 -0.06
CA GLN A 147 10.07 -21.96 0.92
C GLN A 147 8.67 -22.20 1.45
N ARG A 148 7.94 -21.14 1.85
CA ARG A 148 6.55 -21.23 2.32
C ARG A 148 5.63 -21.87 1.28
N ILE A 149 5.78 -21.52 0.01
CA ILE A 149 4.99 -22.09 -1.10
C ILE A 149 5.30 -23.58 -1.28
N GLU A 150 6.58 -23.96 -1.31
CA GLU A 150 7.02 -25.35 -1.50
C GLU A 150 6.65 -26.24 -0.31
N ASP A 151 6.77 -25.74 0.93
CA ASP A 151 6.35 -26.43 2.15
C ASP A 151 4.84 -26.68 2.20
N ALA A 152 4.06 -25.76 1.62
CA ALA A 152 2.62 -25.93 1.46
C ALA A 152 2.25 -26.91 0.32
N GLY A 153 3.23 -27.50 -0.38
CA GLY A 153 3.03 -28.44 -1.49
C GLY A 153 2.84 -27.77 -2.87
N GLY A 154 3.06 -26.45 -2.95
CA GLY A 154 3.06 -25.69 -4.20
C GLY A 154 4.41 -25.75 -4.90
N PHE A 155 4.55 -24.98 -5.97
CA PHE A 155 5.84 -24.82 -6.66
C PHE A 155 5.96 -23.42 -7.26
N VAL A 156 7.19 -22.97 -7.46
CA VAL A 156 7.53 -21.73 -8.14
C VAL A 156 8.24 -22.05 -9.44
N MET A 157 7.78 -21.47 -10.54
CA MET A 157 8.39 -21.66 -11.86
C MET A 157 8.67 -20.34 -12.57
N TRP A 158 9.74 -20.33 -13.37
CA TRP A 158 10.05 -19.21 -14.27
C TRP A 158 9.24 -19.32 -15.57
N ALA A 159 8.43 -18.31 -15.87
CA ALA A 159 7.68 -18.17 -17.11
C ALA A 159 7.61 -16.68 -17.51
N GLY A 160 8.73 -16.15 -17.97
CA GLY A 160 8.96 -14.72 -18.23
C GLY A 160 9.19 -13.89 -16.95
N THR A 161 8.57 -14.31 -15.85
CA THR A 161 8.83 -13.90 -14.47
C THR A 161 8.58 -15.12 -13.56
N TRP A 162 8.98 -15.04 -12.28
CA TRP A 162 8.72 -16.09 -11.31
C TRP A 162 7.24 -16.13 -10.92
N ARG A 163 6.64 -17.34 -10.94
CA ARG A 163 5.20 -17.52 -10.72
C ARG A 163 4.89 -18.69 -9.80
N VAL A 164 3.95 -18.47 -8.88
CA VAL A 164 3.33 -19.51 -8.04
C VAL A 164 2.42 -20.38 -8.90
N GLY A 165 2.64 -21.69 -8.88
CA GLY A 165 1.88 -22.65 -9.68
C GLY A 165 1.96 -22.42 -11.20
N GLY A 166 2.92 -21.60 -11.67
CA GLY A 166 3.01 -21.17 -13.06
C GLY A 166 2.03 -20.08 -13.49
N VAL A 167 1.22 -19.57 -12.56
CA VAL A 167 0.13 -18.63 -12.88
C VAL A 167 0.43 -17.24 -12.34
N LEU A 168 0.63 -17.10 -11.03
CA LEU A 168 0.59 -15.81 -10.35
C LEU A 168 1.99 -15.25 -10.05
N ALA A 169 2.26 -14.00 -10.42
CA ALA A 169 3.58 -13.36 -10.25
C ALA A 169 3.80 -12.71 -8.86
N VAL A 170 2.81 -12.84 -7.97
CA VAL A 170 2.90 -12.46 -6.56
C VAL A 170 2.75 -13.70 -5.68
N SER A 171 3.41 -13.69 -4.52
CA SER A 171 3.36 -14.78 -3.54
C SER A 171 2.31 -14.58 -2.45
N ARG A 172 1.85 -13.33 -2.25
CA ARG A 172 0.81 -12.95 -1.31
C ARG A 172 -0.22 -12.06 -2.01
N ALA A 173 -1.50 -12.31 -1.74
CA ALA A 173 -2.61 -11.55 -2.30
C ALA A 173 -3.91 -11.84 -1.54
N PHE A 174 -4.86 -10.91 -1.62
CA PHE A 174 -6.26 -11.16 -1.35
C PHE A 174 -6.89 -11.93 -2.52
N GLY A 175 -7.90 -12.77 -2.26
CA GLY A 175 -8.56 -13.54 -3.31
C GLY A 175 -7.72 -14.73 -3.76
N ASP A 176 -7.61 -14.94 -5.08
CA ASP A 176 -6.86 -16.05 -5.69
C ASP A 176 -7.27 -17.43 -5.12
N ARG A 177 -8.57 -17.72 -5.14
CA ARG A 177 -9.18 -18.92 -4.52
C ARG A 177 -8.45 -20.19 -4.93
N LEU A 178 -8.11 -20.34 -6.20
CA LEU A 178 -7.51 -21.58 -6.71
C LEU A 178 -6.09 -21.79 -6.19
N LEU A 179 -5.41 -20.72 -5.78
CA LEU A 179 -4.04 -20.75 -5.28
C LEU A 179 -3.95 -20.41 -3.78
N LYS A 180 -5.07 -20.23 -3.08
CA LYS A 180 -5.09 -19.72 -1.69
C LYS A 180 -4.30 -20.55 -0.68
N GLN A 181 -4.11 -21.85 -0.96
CA GLN A 181 -3.21 -22.70 -0.18
C GLN A 181 -1.75 -22.19 -0.18
N TYR A 182 -1.34 -21.53 -1.27
CA TYR A 182 0.02 -21.05 -1.50
C TYR A 182 0.12 -19.51 -1.50
N VAL A 183 -0.97 -18.81 -1.74
CA VAL A 183 -1.03 -17.34 -1.85
C VAL A 183 -1.83 -16.80 -0.67
N VAL A 184 -1.12 -16.34 0.37
CA VAL A 184 -1.72 -15.89 1.63
C VAL A 184 -2.03 -14.39 1.62
N ALA A 185 -3.03 -13.97 2.40
CA ALA A 185 -3.35 -12.55 2.61
C ALA A 185 -2.73 -11.98 3.91
N GLU A 186 -1.72 -12.66 4.46
CA GLU A 186 -1.05 -12.24 5.69
C GLU A 186 -0.09 -11.07 5.41
N PRO A 187 -0.31 -9.90 6.03
CA PRO A 187 0.52 -8.73 5.77
C PRO A 187 1.86 -8.79 6.50
N GLU A 188 2.91 -8.26 5.86
CA GLU A 188 4.08 -7.77 6.59
C GLU A 188 3.81 -6.35 7.09
N ILE A 189 4.06 -6.09 8.38
CA ILE A 189 3.71 -4.82 9.02
C ILE A 189 4.97 -4.15 9.58
N GLN A 190 5.26 -2.95 9.09
CA GLN A 190 6.30 -2.05 9.59
C GLN A 190 5.65 -0.88 10.34
N GLU A 191 6.29 -0.41 11.40
CA GLU A 191 5.82 0.74 12.16
C GLU A 191 6.89 1.83 12.19
N GLU A 192 6.47 3.05 11.87
CA GLU A 192 7.31 4.24 11.84
C GLU A 192 6.70 5.32 12.74
N VAL A 193 7.57 6.15 13.31
CA VAL A 193 7.14 7.38 14.01
C VAL A 193 7.21 8.54 13.00
N VAL A 194 6.12 9.27 12.91
CA VAL A 194 6.02 10.54 12.18
C VAL A 194 6.58 11.64 13.07
N ASP A 195 7.84 11.98 12.84
CA ASP A 195 8.53 13.09 13.46
C ASP A 195 8.89 14.18 12.43
N GLY A 196 9.66 15.19 12.83
CA GLY A 196 10.08 16.27 11.94
C GLY A 196 11.00 15.83 10.79
N SER A 197 11.49 14.58 10.80
CA SER A 197 12.34 14.03 9.74
C SER A 197 11.54 13.25 8.69
N LEU A 198 10.36 12.71 9.03
CA LEU A 198 9.51 11.96 8.10
C LEU A 198 8.63 12.94 7.31
N GLU A 199 9.06 13.26 6.09
CA GLU A 199 8.47 14.34 5.28
C GLU A 199 7.19 13.88 4.55
N PHE A 200 7.24 12.71 3.92
CA PHE A 200 6.11 12.15 3.19
C PHE A 200 6.21 10.63 2.98
N LEU A 201 5.07 10.02 2.66
CA LEU A 201 4.88 8.63 2.26
C LEU A 201 4.38 8.59 0.82
N ILE A 202 4.88 7.61 0.06
CA ILE A 202 4.41 7.20 -1.27
C ILE A 202 3.89 5.77 -1.15
N LEU A 203 2.63 5.53 -1.52
CA LEU A 203 2.09 4.20 -1.80
C LEU A 203 1.83 4.11 -3.30
N ALA A 204 2.26 3.04 -3.97
CA ALA A 204 1.92 2.85 -5.38
C ALA A 204 1.92 1.37 -5.80
N SER A 205 1.20 1.09 -6.89
CA SER A 205 1.21 -0.20 -7.60
C SER A 205 2.53 -0.42 -8.35
N ASP A 206 2.78 -1.65 -8.78
CA ASP A 206 4.00 -2.02 -9.50
C ASP A 206 4.14 -1.28 -10.85
N GLY A 207 3.03 -0.83 -11.44
CA GLY A 207 3.02 0.01 -12.63
C GLY A 207 3.85 1.31 -12.49
N LEU A 208 4.10 1.79 -11.27
CA LEU A 208 5.13 2.79 -10.98
C LEU A 208 6.50 2.14 -10.76
N TRP A 209 6.58 1.20 -9.81
CA TRP A 209 7.84 0.69 -9.26
C TRP A 209 8.67 -0.15 -10.23
N ASP A 210 8.06 -0.68 -11.29
CA ASP A 210 8.73 -1.40 -12.36
C ASP A 210 9.62 -0.49 -13.22
N VAL A 211 9.35 0.82 -13.23
CA VAL A 211 10.05 1.78 -14.12
C VAL A 211 10.65 2.98 -13.37
N VAL A 212 10.28 3.20 -12.10
CA VAL A 212 10.81 4.26 -11.25
C VAL A 212 11.36 3.67 -9.96
N SER A 213 12.63 3.95 -9.66
CA SER A 213 13.26 3.54 -8.39
C SER A 213 12.77 4.36 -7.20
N ASN A 214 13.01 3.86 -5.99
CA ASN A 214 12.59 4.53 -4.74
C ASN A 214 13.21 5.93 -4.63
N GLU A 215 14.50 6.07 -4.95
CA GLU A 215 15.27 7.31 -4.89
C GLU A 215 14.79 8.33 -5.92
N GLU A 216 14.48 7.88 -7.14
CA GLU A 216 13.91 8.73 -8.19
C GLU A 216 12.52 9.22 -7.79
N ALA A 217 11.66 8.36 -7.26
CA ALA A 217 10.32 8.72 -6.81
C ALA A 217 10.37 9.80 -5.72
N VAL A 218 11.21 9.62 -4.70
CA VAL A 218 11.41 10.62 -3.64
C VAL A 218 11.97 11.92 -4.21
N THR A 219 12.94 11.86 -5.12
CA THR A 219 13.52 13.05 -5.77
C THR A 219 12.48 13.86 -6.54
N MET A 220 11.57 13.19 -7.26
CA MET A 220 10.50 13.83 -8.02
C MET A 220 9.40 14.41 -7.12
N VAL A 221 9.04 13.73 -6.04
CA VAL A 221 7.99 14.19 -5.12
C VAL A 221 8.47 15.36 -4.26
N LYS A 222 9.72 15.32 -3.76
CA LYS A 222 10.24 16.30 -2.79
C LYS A 222 9.95 17.77 -3.11
N PRO A 223 10.18 18.30 -4.33
CA PRO A 223 9.94 19.71 -4.64
C PRO A 223 8.45 20.08 -4.87
N VAL A 224 7.52 19.13 -4.88
CA VAL A 224 6.11 19.36 -5.26
C VAL A 224 5.22 19.42 -4.03
N GLU A 225 4.90 20.61 -3.52
CA GLU A 225 4.13 20.77 -2.27
C GLU A 225 2.74 20.14 -2.31
N ASP A 226 2.02 20.26 -3.43
CA ASP A 226 0.69 19.67 -3.58
C ASP A 226 0.79 18.14 -3.78
N PRO A 227 0.23 17.31 -2.88
CA PRO A 227 0.39 15.86 -2.95
C PRO A 227 -0.32 15.22 -4.16
N GLU A 228 -1.39 15.81 -4.67
CA GLU A 228 -2.07 15.30 -5.87
C GLU A 228 -1.23 15.57 -7.11
N GLN A 229 -0.63 16.77 -7.21
CA GLN A 229 0.31 17.11 -8.27
C GLN A 229 1.57 16.24 -8.20
N ALA A 230 2.06 15.94 -7.00
CA ALA A 230 3.19 15.03 -6.81
C ALA A 230 2.86 13.61 -7.31
N ALA A 231 1.66 13.10 -7.00
CA ALA A 231 1.19 11.82 -7.50
C ALA A 231 1.10 11.81 -9.04
N LYS A 232 0.59 12.91 -9.64
CA LYS A 232 0.53 13.08 -11.11
C LYS A 232 1.91 13.11 -11.75
N THR A 233 2.90 13.72 -11.10
CA THR A 233 4.28 13.73 -11.58
C THR A 233 4.85 12.31 -11.68
N LEU A 234 4.68 11.47 -10.65
CA LEU A 234 5.12 10.08 -10.68
C LEU A 234 4.43 9.27 -11.79
N LEU A 235 3.12 9.43 -11.91
CA LEU A 235 2.33 8.76 -12.93
C LEU A 235 2.76 9.14 -14.35
N GLN A 236 3.00 10.43 -14.60
CA GLN A 236 3.48 10.93 -15.88
C GLN A 236 4.86 10.37 -16.21
N GLU A 237 5.77 10.32 -15.23
CA GLU A 237 7.10 9.75 -15.43
C GLU A 237 7.03 8.25 -15.78
N ALA A 238 6.25 7.47 -15.03
CA ALA A 238 6.09 6.04 -15.29
C ALA A 238 5.50 5.78 -16.69
N SER A 239 4.51 6.58 -17.09
CA SER A 239 3.93 6.53 -18.45
C SER A 239 4.96 6.92 -19.52
N HIS A 240 5.77 7.96 -19.29
CA HIS A 240 6.82 8.40 -20.20
C HIS A 240 7.91 7.32 -20.40
N ARG A 241 8.27 6.62 -19.32
CA ARG A 241 9.19 5.46 -19.35
C ARG A 241 8.59 4.20 -19.96
N GLY A 242 7.32 4.27 -20.37
CA GLY A 242 6.68 3.24 -21.15
C GLY A 242 5.98 2.16 -20.34
N SER A 243 5.70 2.40 -19.04
CA SER A 243 4.88 1.50 -18.23
C SER A 243 3.63 1.09 -18.99
N ALA A 244 3.38 -0.22 -19.03
CA ALA A 244 2.28 -0.82 -19.76
C ALA A 244 1.11 -1.19 -18.85
N ASP A 245 1.22 -0.88 -17.55
CA ASP A 245 0.26 -1.30 -16.53
C ASP A 245 -0.75 -0.21 -16.14
N ASN A 246 -1.70 -0.58 -15.28
CA ASN A 246 -2.38 0.38 -14.43
C ASN A 246 -1.36 1.03 -13.49
N ILE A 247 -1.54 2.31 -13.20
CA ILE A 247 -0.62 3.05 -12.33
C ILE A 247 -1.47 3.81 -11.34
N THR A 248 -1.29 3.54 -10.06
CA THR A 248 -1.96 4.25 -8.98
C THR A 248 -0.94 4.67 -7.94
N CYS A 249 -0.96 5.94 -7.56
CA CYS A 249 -0.06 6.54 -6.59
C CYS A 249 -0.88 7.31 -5.55
N VAL A 250 -0.59 7.12 -4.27
CA VAL A 250 -1.08 7.93 -3.15
C VAL A 250 0.12 8.57 -2.47
N ILE A 251 0.06 9.89 -2.30
CA ILE A 251 1.06 10.68 -1.58
C ILE A 251 0.44 11.19 -0.30
N VAL A 252 1.12 10.99 0.82
CA VAL A 252 0.76 11.58 2.12
C VAL A 252 1.92 12.44 2.58
N ARG A 253 1.72 13.75 2.75
CA ARG A 253 2.70 14.67 3.29
C ARG A 253 2.41 14.94 4.75
N PHE A 254 3.42 14.84 5.59
CA PHE A 254 3.30 15.13 7.01
C PHE A 254 3.71 16.58 7.26
N LEU A 255 2.76 17.36 7.78
CA LEU A 255 2.86 18.78 7.97
C LEU A 255 3.22 19.05 9.44
N GLY A 256 4.52 19.04 9.71
CA GLY A 256 5.10 19.56 10.95
C GLY A 256 5.05 18.64 12.18
N CYS A 257 6.23 18.18 12.59
CA CYS A 257 6.78 18.63 13.87
C CYS A 257 7.85 19.69 13.57
N CYS A 258 7.45 20.84 13.03
CA CYS A 258 8.31 22.01 13.15
C CYS A 258 8.30 22.36 14.63
N SER A 259 9.32 21.89 15.35
CA SER A 259 9.66 22.40 16.67
C SER A 259 9.55 23.91 16.61
N ASN A 260 8.73 24.49 17.50
CA ASN A 260 8.77 25.90 17.81
C ASN A 260 10.24 26.31 17.83
N LYS A 261 10.68 27.15 16.90
CA LYS A 261 11.89 27.93 17.08
C LYS A 261 11.57 29.00 18.12
N GLU A 262 11.36 28.57 19.36
CA GLU A 262 11.53 29.42 20.53
C GLU A 262 13.00 29.32 20.94
N ASN A 263 13.75 30.36 20.59
CA ASN A 263 14.78 31.00 21.41
C ASN A 263 15.24 32.23 20.62
N THR A 264 14.80 33.45 20.95
CA THR A 264 15.41 34.34 21.96
C THR A 264 16.92 34.47 21.82
N ASP A 265 17.35 35.55 21.15
CA ASP A 265 18.54 36.39 21.39
C ASP A 265 18.86 37.16 20.08
N ASN A 266 19.09 38.47 20.01
CA ASN A 266 19.29 39.52 21.01
C ASN A 266 18.79 40.84 20.43
N SER A 267 17.90 41.52 21.15
CA SER A 267 17.76 42.96 21.08
C SER A 267 18.43 43.54 22.33
N GLN A 268 19.70 43.92 22.18
CA GLN A 268 20.38 44.99 22.91
C GLN A 268 21.59 45.43 22.09
#